data_AF-A0A6G1RAV8-F1
#
_entry.id   AF-A0A6G1RAV8-F1
#
_cell.length_a   1.000
_cell.length_b   1.000
_cell.length_c   1.000
_cell.angle_alpha   90.00
_cell.angle_beta   90.00
_cell.angle_gamma   90.00
#
_symmetry.space_group_name_H-M   'P 1'
#
loop_
_entity.id
_entity.type
_entity.pdbx_description
1 polymer ?
#
loop_
_entity_poly.entity_id
_entity_poly.type
_entity_poly.pdbx_seq_one_letter_code
_entity_poly.pdbx_strand_id
1 'polypeptide(L)'
;CREQEFRDHTGNCILCKQCGPGMELSKECGFGYGEDAQCMTCRPNRFKEDWGFQKCKPCLDCALVNRFQKANCSATSNALCGDCLPGFYRKTKLGGFQDMECVPCGDPPPPYEPHCT
;
A
#
# COMPACT_ATOMS: atom_id res chain seq x y z
N CYS A 1 7.74 -28.71 -4.97
CA CYS A 1 8.15 -27.59 -4.10
C CYS A 1 6.90 -26.91 -3.57
N ARG A 2 6.97 -26.37 -2.34
CA ARG A 2 5.86 -25.70 -1.65
C ARG A 2 5.70 -24.24 -2.12
N GLU A 3 4.71 -23.54 -1.56
CA GLU A 3 4.39 -22.14 -1.89
C GLU A 3 5.58 -21.18 -1.75
N GLN A 4 6.50 -21.42 -0.82
CA GLN A 4 7.67 -20.54 -0.59
C GLN A 4 8.98 -21.21 -1.04
N GLU A 5 8.90 -22.15 -1.98
CA GLU A 5 10.08 -22.86 -2.49
C GLU A 5 10.11 -22.80 -4.01
N PHE A 6 11.30 -22.56 -4.57
CA PHE A 6 11.58 -22.72 -6.00
C PHE A 6 12.35 -24.02 -6.25
N ARG A 7 12.36 -24.50 -7.49
CA ARG A 7 13.15 -25.67 -7.88
C ARG A 7 14.46 -25.20 -8.50
N ASP A 8 15.58 -25.68 -7.98
CA ASP A 8 16.90 -25.38 -8.53
C ASP A 8 17.26 -26.30 -9.72
N HIS A 9 18.35 -25.98 -10.40
CA HIS A 9 18.93 -26.78 -11.49
C HIS A 9 19.24 -28.25 -11.14
N THR A 10 19.42 -28.59 -9.86
CA THR A 10 19.60 -29.98 -9.40
C THR A 10 18.28 -30.70 -9.11
N GLY A 11 17.16 -29.98 -9.24
CA GLY A 11 15.82 -30.49 -9.01
C GLY A 11 15.37 -30.42 -7.55
N ASN A 12 16.16 -29.82 -6.66
CA ASN A 12 15.86 -29.66 -5.24
C ASN A 12 14.92 -28.46 -5.01
N CYS A 13 14.13 -28.53 -3.93
CA CYS A 13 13.25 -27.44 -3.53
C CYS A 13 13.96 -26.55 -2.51
N ILE A 14 14.23 -25.30 -2.90
CA ILE A 14 14.97 -24.32 -2.11
C ILE A 14 14.04 -23.20 -1.66
N LEU A 15 14.21 -22.74 -0.41
CA LEU A 15 13.43 -21.64 0.13
C LEU A 15 13.64 -20.35 -0.66
N CYS A 16 12.55 -19.65 -0.95
CA CYS A 16 12.57 -18.33 -1.55
C CYS A 16 13.34 -17.33 -0.69
N LYS A 17 13.96 -16.34 -1.33
CA LYS A 17 14.58 -15.22 -0.63
C LYS A 17 13.52 -14.25 -0.13
N GLN A 18 13.73 -13.71 1.07
CA GLN A 18 12.98 -12.56 1.57
C GLN A 18 13.76 -11.29 1.26
N CYS A 19 13.06 -10.23 0.87
CA CYS A 19 13.66 -8.93 0.65
C CYS A 19 13.34 -8.01 1.83
N GLY A 20 14.20 -7.01 2.05
CA GLY A 20 14.04 -6.01 3.09
C GLY A 20 13.02 -4.93 2.74
N PRO A 21 12.96 -3.87 3.57
CA PRO A 21 12.19 -2.66 3.27
C PRO A 21 12.66 -2.03 1.96
N GLY A 22 11.74 -1.49 1.18
CA GLY A 22 12.05 -0.89 -0.12
C GLY A 22 12.51 -1.84 -1.21
N MET A 23 12.41 -3.16 -1.00
CA MET A 23 12.84 -4.15 -1.98
C MET A 23 11.84 -5.28 -2.20
N GLU A 24 11.69 -5.72 -3.45
CA GLU A 24 10.89 -6.88 -3.85
C GLU A 24 11.71 -7.84 -4.72
N LEU A 25 11.26 -9.09 -4.83
CA LEU A 25 11.89 -10.03 -5.76
C LEU A 25 11.66 -9.60 -7.22
N SER A 26 12.70 -9.72 -8.04
CA SER A 26 12.66 -9.43 -9.48
C SER A 26 11.63 -10.26 -10.25
N LYS A 27 11.28 -11.43 -9.70
CA LYS A 27 10.26 -12.36 -10.22
C LYS A 27 9.58 -13.06 -9.03
N GLU A 28 8.38 -13.58 -9.26
CA GLU A 28 7.71 -14.38 -8.24
C GLU A 28 8.51 -15.64 -7.91
N CYS A 29 8.51 -16.00 -6.63
CA CYS A 29 9.14 -17.20 -6.13
C CYS A 29 8.13 -18.03 -5.35
N GLY A 30 8.03 -19.30 -5.69
CA GLY A 30 7.07 -20.23 -5.11
C GLY A 30 6.65 -21.33 -6.07
N PHE A 31 6.13 -22.42 -5.51
CA PHE A 31 5.60 -23.56 -6.28
C PHE A 31 6.58 -24.13 -7.33
N GLY A 32 7.89 -24.02 -7.07
CA GLY A 32 8.93 -24.48 -7.99
C GLY A 32 9.48 -23.40 -8.93
N TYR A 33 8.91 -22.20 -8.95
CA TYR A 33 9.36 -21.07 -9.75
C TYR A 33 10.13 -20.05 -8.91
N GLY A 34 10.98 -19.25 -9.54
CA GLY A 34 11.73 -18.18 -8.86
C GLY A 34 13.21 -18.44 -8.69
N GLU A 35 13.77 -19.43 -9.39
CA GLU A 35 15.23 -19.57 -9.53
C GLU A 35 15.83 -18.24 -10.03
N ASP A 36 16.98 -17.85 -9.47
CA ASP A 36 17.66 -16.58 -9.71
C ASP A 36 16.87 -15.31 -9.39
N ALA A 37 15.82 -15.40 -8.56
CA ALA A 37 15.17 -14.20 -8.05
C ALA A 37 16.15 -13.38 -7.18
N GLN A 38 16.16 -12.07 -7.40
CA GLN A 38 17.03 -11.12 -6.72
C GLN A 38 16.18 -10.02 -6.09
N CYS A 39 16.62 -9.49 -4.96
CA CYS A 39 15.99 -8.32 -4.36
C CYS A 39 16.34 -7.06 -5.15
N MET A 40 15.32 -6.41 -5.66
CA MET A 40 15.38 -5.19 -6.46
C MET A 40 14.65 -4.07 -5.71
N THR A 41 15.07 -2.82 -5.89
CA THR A 41 14.35 -1.67 -5.33
C THR A 41 12.91 -1.62 -5.84
N CYS A 42 11.97 -1.24 -4.98
CA CYS A 42 10.58 -1.00 -5.38
C CYS A 42 10.54 -0.06 -6.60
N ARG A 43 9.65 -0.36 -7.55
CA ARG A 43 9.36 0.56 -8.65
C ARG A 43 8.81 1.90 -8.13
N PRO A 44 8.89 2.99 -8.91
CA PRO A 44 8.26 4.26 -8.55
C PRO A 44 6.79 4.08 -8.15
N ASN A 45 6.33 4.87 -7.18
CA ASN A 45 4.98 4.81 -6.61
C ASN A 45 4.64 3.48 -5.90
N ARG A 46 5.65 2.77 -5.37
CA ARG A 46 5.47 1.59 -4.53
C ARG A 46 6.36 1.62 -3.30
N PHE A 47 5.90 0.95 -2.24
CA PHE A 47 6.61 0.88 -0.96
C PHE A 47 6.57 -0.51 -0.32
N LYS A 48 7.49 -0.77 0.60
CA LYS A 48 7.49 -1.95 1.50
C LYS A 48 8.21 -1.61 2.80
N GLU A 49 7.53 -1.78 3.92
CA GLU A 49 8.02 -1.38 5.25
C GLU A 49 8.81 -2.47 5.96
N ASP A 50 8.40 -3.73 5.80
CA ASP A 50 8.95 -4.86 6.54
C ASP A 50 9.73 -5.83 5.67
N TRP A 51 10.54 -6.68 6.30
CA TRP A 51 11.11 -7.87 5.66
C TRP A 51 10.02 -8.88 5.27
N GLY A 52 10.25 -9.65 4.21
CA GLY A 52 9.35 -10.75 3.85
C GLY A 52 9.26 -11.03 2.36
N PHE A 53 8.31 -11.90 2.01
CA PHE A 53 8.05 -12.38 0.64
C PHE A 53 7.08 -11.50 -0.14
N GLN A 54 6.33 -10.63 0.56
CA GLN A 54 5.40 -9.71 -0.07
C GLN A 54 6.10 -8.77 -1.05
N LYS A 55 5.43 -8.50 -2.18
CA LYS A 55 5.84 -7.48 -3.14
C LYS A 55 5.65 -6.07 -2.58
N CYS A 56 6.27 -5.09 -3.23
CA CYS A 56 6.02 -3.69 -2.92
C CYS A 56 4.57 -3.34 -3.25
N LYS A 57 3.89 -2.72 -2.29
CA LYS A 57 2.49 -2.28 -2.40
C LYS A 57 2.42 -0.94 -3.11
N PRO A 58 1.34 -0.65 -3.85
CA PRO A 58 1.13 0.67 -4.41
C PRO A 58 1.04 1.72 -3.29
N CYS A 59 1.65 2.88 -3.51
CA CYS A 59 1.48 4.02 -2.63
C CYS A 59 0.02 4.47 -2.60
N LEU A 60 -0.42 4.94 -1.43
CA LEU A 60 -1.70 5.63 -1.29
C LEU A 60 -1.62 6.99 -2.00
N ASP A 61 -2.67 7.32 -2.74
CA ASP A 61 -2.88 8.65 -3.30
C ASP A 61 -3.94 9.37 -2.46
N CYS A 62 -3.53 10.41 -1.75
CA CYS A 62 -4.41 11.16 -0.85
C CYS A 62 -5.48 11.96 -1.62
N ALA A 63 -5.20 12.33 -2.87
CA ALA A 63 -6.15 13.05 -3.69
C ALA A 63 -7.35 12.17 -4.05
N LEU A 64 -7.14 10.86 -4.27
CA LEU A 64 -8.22 9.91 -4.57
C LEU A 64 -9.22 9.75 -3.42
N VAL A 65 -8.84 10.10 -2.19
CA VAL A 65 -9.71 10.06 -1.01
C VAL A 65 -10.06 11.46 -0.47
N ASN A 66 -9.85 12.49 -1.30
CA ASN A 66 -10.10 13.90 -0.99
C ASN A 66 -9.42 14.37 0.30
N ARG A 67 -8.13 14.07 0.47
CA ARG A 67 -7.32 14.47 1.64
C ARG A 67 -6.04 15.19 1.25
N PHE A 68 -5.53 16.00 2.17
CA PHE A 68 -4.19 16.58 2.08
C PHE A 68 -3.11 15.52 2.25
N GLN A 69 -2.07 15.58 1.41
CA GLN A 69 -0.89 14.75 1.61
C GLN A 69 0.02 15.35 2.69
N LYS A 70 0.17 14.65 3.82
CA LYS A 70 1.05 15.05 4.94
C LYS A 70 2.47 14.53 4.77
N ALA A 71 2.65 13.39 4.11
CA ALA A 71 3.97 12.85 3.78
C ALA A 71 3.98 12.19 2.40
N ASN A 72 5.12 12.32 1.72
CA ASN A 72 5.35 11.66 0.44
C ASN A 72 5.59 10.16 0.64
N CYS A 73 5.11 9.36 -0.31
CA CYS A 73 5.48 7.96 -0.37
C CYS A 73 6.97 7.83 -0.67
N SER A 74 7.60 6.81 -0.10
CA SER A 74 8.98 6.42 -0.39
C SER A 74 9.05 4.93 -0.70
N ALA A 75 10.21 4.41 -1.09
CA ALA A 75 10.37 2.96 -1.25
C ALA A 75 10.08 2.20 0.06
N THR A 76 10.32 2.82 1.22
CA THR A 76 10.22 2.15 2.52
C THR A 76 8.98 2.51 3.33
N SER A 77 8.16 3.47 2.89
CA SER A 77 7.01 3.95 3.66
C SER A 77 5.89 4.42 2.74
N ASN A 78 4.64 4.17 3.14
CA ASN A 78 3.50 4.68 2.40
C ASN A 78 3.39 6.22 2.47
N ALA A 79 2.57 6.82 1.60
CA ALA A 79 2.12 8.19 1.79
C ALA A 79 1.23 8.29 3.04
N LEU A 80 1.31 9.43 3.73
CA LEU A 80 0.45 9.74 4.86
C LEU A 80 -0.57 10.79 4.44
N CYS A 81 -1.86 10.45 4.57
CA CYS A 81 -2.95 11.37 4.30
C CYS A 81 -3.44 12.03 5.57
N GLY A 82 -3.69 13.33 5.47
CA GLY A 82 -4.17 14.18 6.55
C GLY A 82 -5.67 14.40 6.51
N ASP A 83 -6.04 15.64 6.78
CA ASP A 83 -7.43 16.07 6.88
C ASP A 83 -8.09 16.14 5.50
N CYS A 84 -9.42 16.17 5.50
CA CYS A 84 -10.19 16.29 4.26
C CYS A 84 -9.85 17.61 3.56
N LEU A 85 -9.85 17.58 2.22
CA LEU A 85 -9.74 18.79 1.41
C LEU A 85 -10.95 19.71 1.65
N PRO A 86 -10.85 21.02 1.37
CA PRO A 86 -11.96 21.95 1.44
C PRO A 86 -13.16 21.47 0.61
N GLY A 87 -14.37 21.58 1.16
CA GLY A 87 -15.59 21.07 0.51
C GLY A 87 -15.83 19.57 0.72
N PHE A 88 -15.03 18.90 1.56
CA PHE A 88 -15.23 17.52 1.96
C PHE A 88 -15.19 17.36 3.48
N TYR A 89 -15.96 16.40 3.99
CA TYR A 89 -16.04 16.10 5.41
C TYR A 89 -15.90 14.60 5.68
N ARG A 90 -15.58 14.26 6.93
CA ARG A 90 -15.38 12.88 7.35
C ARG A 90 -16.67 12.32 7.93
N LYS A 91 -17.23 11.28 7.30
CA LYS A 91 -18.33 10.53 7.91
C LYS A 91 -17.82 9.55 8.96
N THR A 92 -18.45 9.54 10.12
CA THR A 92 -18.27 8.48 11.11
C THR A 92 -19.17 7.30 10.70
N LYS A 93 -18.60 6.13 10.41
CA LYS A 93 -19.43 4.94 10.14
C LYS A 93 -20.12 4.49 11.44
N LEU A 94 -21.33 3.93 11.32
CA LEU A 94 -21.98 3.21 12.43
C LEU A 94 -21.02 2.10 12.88
N GLY A 95 -20.53 2.20 14.12
CA GLY A 95 -19.51 1.30 14.67
C GLY A 95 -18.17 1.97 15.04
N GLY A 96 -18.03 3.28 14.84
CA GLY A 96 -16.87 4.04 15.33
C GLY A 96 -15.60 3.88 14.49
N PHE A 97 -15.65 3.09 13.42
CA PHE A 97 -14.60 3.07 12.42
C PHE A 97 -14.63 4.36 11.62
N GLN A 98 -13.53 5.10 11.70
CA GLN A 98 -13.43 6.34 10.98
C GLN A 98 -13.09 6.05 9.52
N ASP A 99 -13.94 6.48 8.59
CA ASP A 99 -13.68 6.25 7.17
C ASP A 99 -12.47 7.05 6.71
N MET A 100 -11.68 6.45 5.82
CA MET A 100 -10.60 7.15 5.11
C MET A 100 -11.17 7.99 3.96
N GLU A 101 -12.38 7.68 3.49
CA GLU A 101 -13.05 8.47 2.47
C GLU A 101 -13.62 9.77 3.03
N CYS A 102 -13.30 10.89 2.39
CA CYS A 102 -13.91 12.18 2.65
C CYS A 102 -15.05 12.41 1.64
N VAL A 103 -16.24 12.72 2.15
CA VAL A 103 -17.46 12.86 1.35
C VAL A 103 -17.64 14.32 0.94
N PRO A 104 -18.02 14.61 -0.31
CA PRO A 104 -18.29 15.99 -0.73
C PRO A 104 -19.45 16.58 0.05
N CYS A 105 -19.34 17.86 0.38
CA CYS A 105 -20.46 18.67 0.86
C CYS A 105 -21.53 18.74 -0.25
N GLY A 106 -22.80 18.58 0.14
CA GLY A 106 -23.92 18.79 -0.78
C GLY A 106 -24.16 20.28 -1.04
N ASP A 107 -25.02 20.58 -2.03
CA ASP A 107 -25.58 21.91 -2.24
C ASP A 107 -27.12 21.83 -2.13
N PRO A 108 -27.75 22.32 -1.04
CA PRO A 108 -27.13 23.06 0.07
C PRO A 108 -26.33 22.16 1.02
N PRO A 109 -25.32 22.70 1.75
CA PRO A 109 -24.51 21.92 2.68
C PRO A 109 -25.36 21.37 3.84
N PRO A 110 -25.02 20.18 4.40
CA PRO A 110 -25.74 19.65 5.54
C PRO A 110 -25.62 20.61 6.73
N PRO A 111 -26.72 21.06 7.35
CA PRO A 111 -26.68 22.10 8.38
C PRO A 111 -25.96 21.66 9.67
N TYR A 112 -25.69 20.36 9.80
CA TYR A 112 -25.01 19.75 10.94
C TYR A 112 -23.52 19.49 10.69
N GLU A 113 -22.99 19.80 9.49
CA GLU A 113 -21.60 19.52 9.15
C GLU A 113 -20.78 20.82 9.15
N PRO A 114 -20.00 21.09 10.22
CA PRO A 114 -19.27 22.35 10.37
C PRO A 114 -18.16 22.55 9.33
N HIS A 115 -17.72 21.47 8.67
CA HIS A 115 -16.74 21.53 7.58
C HIS A 115 -17.36 21.93 6.22
N CYS A 116 -18.69 22.00 6.14
CA CYS A 116 -19.45 22.40 4.97
C CYS A 116 -20.14 23.75 5.28
N THR A 117 -19.37 24.84 5.30
CA THR A 117 -19.89 26.21 5.53
C THR A 117 -19.75 27.07 4.29
#